data_AF-A0A969XUP9-F1
#
_entry.id   AF-A0A969XUP9-F1
#
_cell.length_a   1.000
_cell.length_b   1.000
_cell.length_c   1.000
_cell.angle_alpha   90.00
_cell.angle_beta   90.00
_cell.angle_gamma   90.00
#
_symmetry.space_group_name_H-M   'P 1'
#
loop_
_entity.id
_entity.type
_entity.pdbx_description
1 polymer ?
#
loop_
_entity_poly.entity_id
_entity_poly.type
_entity_poly.pdbx_seq_one_letter_code
_entity_poly.pdbx_strand_id
1 'polypeptide(L)'
;MACADGFRQHWRGFLWQGRFSSAMLDETYLLNTKAYTERNPVTAELVDRAEHWPWRSAAAHVTGEPDGIAETPWLTERVAGWICTWGEYLAREDCESVAPLLRRGETTGRPIGDTGFLASIGRLIGRDLTPKKRGRKPKRRANAPNGAA
;
A
#
# COMPACT_ATOMS: atom_id res chain seq x y z
N MET A 1 13.03 -8.98 17.25
CA MET A 1 13.05 -10.41 16.89
C MET A 1 14.21 -10.59 15.92
N ALA A 2 15.35 -11.06 16.42
CA ALA A 2 16.53 -11.31 15.59
C ALA A 2 16.39 -12.73 15.01
N CYS A 3 16.40 -12.86 13.69
CA CYS A 3 16.42 -14.17 13.04
C CYS A 3 17.77 -14.85 13.35
N ALA A 4 17.72 -16.04 13.94
CA ALA A 4 18.89 -16.83 14.32
C ALA A 4 19.69 -17.40 13.12
N ASP A 5 19.25 -17.17 11.88
CA ASP A 5 19.81 -17.81 10.67
C ASP A 5 20.88 -16.97 9.93
N GLY A 6 21.09 -15.71 10.33
CA GLY A 6 22.00 -14.78 9.62
C GLY A 6 23.49 -15.13 9.73
N PHE A 7 23.88 -15.97 10.70
CA PHE A 7 25.30 -16.29 10.95
C PHE A 7 25.92 -17.21 9.88
N ARG A 8 25.14 -18.05 9.20
CA ARG A 8 25.65 -18.94 8.15
C ARG A 8 26.00 -18.21 6.85
N GLN A 9 25.39 -17.04 6.60
CA GLN A 9 25.55 -16.27 5.36
C GLN A 9 26.39 -14.98 5.55
N HIS A 10 26.99 -14.77 6.73
CA HIS A 10 27.63 -13.50 7.12
C HIS A 10 26.72 -12.26 7.05
N TRP A 11 25.40 -12.43 7.09
CA TRP A 11 24.47 -11.30 7.06
C TRP A 11 24.33 -10.71 8.47
N ARG A 12 24.71 -9.44 8.62
CA ARG A 12 24.57 -8.68 9.88
C ARG A 12 23.56 -7.56 9.68
N GLY A 13 22.58 -7.47 10.57
CA GLY A 13 21.56 -6.42 10.54
C GLY A 13 20.15 -6.94 10.85
N PHE A 14 19.15 -6.09 10.63
CA PHE A 14 17.74 -6.46 10.78
C PHE A 14 17.18 -6.93 9.44
N LEU A 15 16.60 -8.12 9.41
CA LEU A 15 15.89 -8.64 8.22
C LEU A 15 14.69 -7.76 7.84
N TRP A 16 14.04 -7.15 8.84
CA TRP A 16 12.87 -6.31 8.67
C TRP A 16 13.20 -4.87 9.02
N GLN A 17 12.85 -3.95 8.12
CA GLN A 17 12.93 -2.51 8.38
C GLN A 17 11.60 -2.02 8.96
N GLY A 18 11.40 -2.24 10.26
CA GLY A 18 10.23 -1.73 11.00
C GLY A 18 9.07 -2.72 11.10
N ARG A 19 7.87 -2.18 11.39
CA ARG A 19 6.62 -2.95 11.47
C ARG A 19 5.95 -2.98 10.10
N PHE A 20 5.11 -3.98 9.86
CA PHE A 20 4.24 -3.97 8.69
C PHE A 20 3.28 -2.78 8.74
N SER A 21 2.89 -2.30 7.57
CA SER A 21 1.85 -1.28 7.43
C SER A 21 0.57 -1.93 6.89
N SER A 22 -0.59 -1.40 7.28
CA SER A 22 -1.90 -1.85 6.78
C SER A 22 -2.85 -0.67 6.64
N ALA A 23 -3.57 -0.59 5.52
CA ALA A 23 -4.62 0.39 5.29
C ALA A 23 -5.79 -0.26 4.54
N MET A 24 -7.01 0.13 4.87
CA MET A 24 -8.20 -0.25 4.10
C MET A 24 -8.27 0.62 2.84
N LEU A 25 -8.60 0.02 1.71
CA LEU A 25 -8.68 0.69 0.41
C LEU A 25 -10.10 0.54 -0.14
N ASP A 26 -10.63 1.59 -0.77
CA ASP A 26 -11.76 1.41 -1.69
C ASP A 26 -11.32 0.64 -2.94
N GLU A 27 -12.28 0.26 -3.77
CA GLU A 27 -12.03 -0.55 -4.96
C GLU A 27 -11.08 0.13 -5.97
N THR A 28 -11.22 1.44 -6.19
CA THR A 28 -10.35 2.16 -7.14
C THR A 28 -8.92 2.21 -6.62
N TYR A 29 -8.72 2.56 -5.34
CA TYR A 29 -7.38 2.57 -4.75
C TYR A 29 -6.80 1.17 -4.61
N LEU A 30 -7.61 0.15 -4.40
CA LEU A 30 -7.18 -1.26 -4.36
C LEU A 30 -6.57 -1.68 -5.70
N LEU A 31 -7.26 -1.44 -6.82
CA LEU A 31 -6.77 -1.80 -8.15
C LEU A 31 -5.46 -1.08 -8.48
N ASN A 32 -5.41 0.23 -8.20
CA ASN A 32 -4.21 1.04 -8.39
C ASN A 32 -3.04 0.56 -7.51
N THR A 33 -3.31 0.18 -6.25
CA THR A 33 -2.28 -0.36 -5.34
C THR A 33 -1.77 -1.73 -5.79
N LYS A 34 -2.66 -2.56 -6.32
CA LYS A 34 -2.30 -3.86 -6.88
C LYS A 34 -1.40 -3.69 -8.11
N ALA A 35 -1.75 -2.79 -9.03
CA ALA A 35 -0.92 -2.46 -10.18
C ALA A 35 0.44 -1.89 -9.78
N TYR A 36 0.47 -0.97 -8.81
CA TYR A 36 1.71 -0.45 -8.22
C TYR A 36 2.63 -1.58 -7.73
N THR A 37 2.07 -2.54 -6.98
CA THR A 37 2.83 -3.67 -6.44
C THR A 37 3.44 -4.53 -7.54
N GLU A 38 2.67 -4.82 -8.60
CA GLU A 38 3.12 -5.66 -9.71
C GLU A 38 4.09 -4.95 -10.66
N ARG A 39 4.04 -3.62 -10.73
CA ARG A 39 4.99 -2.80 -11.48
C ARG A 39 6.32 -2.57 -10.75
N ASN A 40 6.39 -2.79 -9.44
CA ASN A 40 7.63 -2.55 -8.67
C ASN A 40 8.89 -3.19 -9.30
N PRO A 41 8.88 -4.44 -9.80
CA PRO A 41 10.06 -5.01 -10.47
C PRO A 41 10.44 -4.27 -11.76
N VAL A 42 9.48 -3.69 -12.47
CA VAL A 42 9.72 -2.87 -13.67
C VAL A 42 10.29 -1.51 -13.29
N THR A 43 9.70 -0.84 -12.29
CA THR A 43 10.21 0.43 -11.75
C THR A 43 11.61 0.29 -11.15
N ALA A 44 11.94 -0.89 -10.62
CA ALA A 44 13.26 -1.23 -10.12
C ALA A 44 14.24 -1.72 -11.22
N GLU A 45 13.85 -1.67 -12.49
CA GLU A 45 14.65 -2.07 -13.65
C GLU A 45 15.13 -3.54 -13.60
N LEU A 46 14.39 -4.40 -12.90
CA LEU A 46 14.71 -5.83 -12.80
C LEU A 46 14.20 -6.62 -14.00
N VAL A 47 13.11 -6.15 -14.61
CA VAL A 47 12.46 -6.75 -15.79
C VAL A 47 11.76 -5.68 -16.62
N ASP A 48 11.62 -5.90 -17.93
CA ASP A 48 10.93 -4.94 -18.81
C ASP A 48 9.40 -4.97 -18.66
N ARG A 49 8.84 -6.10 -18.20
CA ARG A 49 7.40 -6.30 -18.02
C ARG A 49 7.15 -6.91 -16.65
N ALA A 50 6.07 -6.47 -15.98
CA ALA A 50 5.62 -7.05 -14.71
C ALA A 50 5.42 -8.57 -14.87
N GLU A 51 4.79 -8.91 -16.00
CA GLU A 51 4.86 -10.11 -16.84
C GLU A 51 6.06 -11.06 -16.73
N HIS A 52 7.27 -10.60 -16.38
CA HIS A 52 8.50 -11.39 -16.50
C HIS A 52 9.22 -11.60 -15.16
N TRP A 53 8.80 -10.96 -14.07
CA TRP A 53 9.40 -11.15 -12.75
C TRP A 53 9.10 -12.51 -12.10
N PRO A 54 10.03 -13.45 -11.85
CA PRO A 54 9.68 -14.83 -11.46
C PRO A 54 8.93 -14.95 -10.11
N TRP A 55 9.05 -13.97 -9.22
CA TRP A 55 8.41 -13.96 -7.90
C TRP A 55 7.17 -13.05 -7.93
N ARG A 56 6.24 -13.33 -8.83
CA ARG A 56 5.09 -12.46 -9.13
C ARG A 56 3.78 -13.23 -9.12
N SER A 57 2.69 -12.54 -8.78
CA SER A 57 1.34 -12.92 -9.18
C SER A 57 0.92 -12.37 -10.54
N ALA A 58 1.70 -11.43 -11.11
CA ALA A 58 1.28 -10.68 -12.29
C ALA A 58 1.08 -11.55 -13.54
N ALA A 59 1.87 -12.63 -13.71
CA ALA A 59 1.64 -13.56 -14.82
C ALA A 59 0.29 -14.26 -14.71
N ALA A 60 -0.07 -14.74 -13.51
CA ALA A 60 -1.35 -15.40 -13.29
C ALA A 60 -2.52 -14.43 -13.57
N HIS A 61 -2.41 -13.16 -13.17
CA HIS A 61 -3.43 -12.15 -13.44
C HIS A 61 -3.51 -11.72 -14.91
N VAL A 62 -2.39 -11.68 -15.63
CA VAL A 62 -2.36 -11.31 -17.05
C VAL A 62 -2.86 -12.45 -17.94
N THR A 63 -2.47 -13.69 -17.64
CA THR A 63 -2.82 -14.87 -18.45
C THR A 63 -4.15 -15.50 -18.05
N GLY A 64 -4.60 -15.27 -16.80
CA GLY A 64 -5.74 -15.97 -16.21
C GLY A 64 -5.40 -17.36 -15.67
N GLU A 65 -4.20 -17.88 -15.97
CA GLU A 65 -3.77 -19.21 -15.56
C GLU A 65 -3.31 -19.19 -14.10
N PRO A 66 -3.83 -20.07 -13.23
CA PRO A 66 -3.40 -20.14 -11.84
C PRO A 66 -1.97 -20.67 -11.73
N ASP A 67 -1.15 -20.04 -10.88
CA ASP A 67 0.23 -20.45 -10.59
C ASP A 67 0.36 -21.30 -9.31
N GLY A 68 -0.79 -21.66 -8.71
CA GLY A 68 -0.87 -22.41 -7.44
C GLY A 68 -0.81 -21.56 -6.17
N ILE A 69 -0.61 -20.24 -6.27
CA ILE A 69 -0.55 -19.32 -5.13
C ILE A 69 -1.51 -18.14 -5.32
N ALA A 70 -1.52 -17.53 -6.50
CA ALA A 70 -2.36 -16.38 -6.81
C ALA A 70 -3.80 -16.80 -7.09
N GLU A 71 -4.74 -16.25 -6.31
CA GLU A 71 -6.16 -16.31 -6.65
C GLU A 71 -6.45 -15.30 -7.77
N THR A 72 -6.77 -15.82 -8.96
CA THR A 72 -7.02 -15.02 -10.16
C THR A 72 -8.45 -14.47 -10.29
N PRO A 73 -9.55 -15.15 -9.86
CA PRO A 73 -10.89 -14.72 -10.24
C PRO A 73 -11.29 -13.34 -9.72
N TRP A 74 -10.98 -13.00 -8.46
CA TRP A 74 -11.45 -11.75 -7.86
C TRP A 74 -10.92 -10.49 -8.58
N LEU A 75 -9.68 -10.54 -9.08
CA LEU A 75 -9.06 -9.39 -9.75
C LEU A 75 -9.52 -9.33 -11.20
N THR A 76 -9.48 -10.47 -11.88
CA THR A 76 -9.85 -10.56 -13.28
C THR A 76 -11.34 -10.27 -13.46
N GLU A 77 -12.24 -10.74 -12.59
CA GLU A 77 -13.68 -10.44 -12.68
C GLU A 77 -14.04 -8.99 -12.33
N ARG A 78 -13.28 -8.34 -11.43
CA ARG A 78 -13.53 -6.95 -11.03
C ARG A 78 -12.96 -5.93 -12.02
N VAL A 79 -11.92 -6.31 -12.75
CA VAL A 79 -11.28 -5.47 -13.79
C VAL A 79 -11.85 -5.79 -15.17
N ALA A 80 -12.01 -7.08 -15.48
CA ALA A 80 -12.57 -7.55 -16.74
C ALA A 80 -14.11 -7.56 -16.67
N GLY A 81 -14.69 -6.70 -17.50
CA GLY A 81 -16.13 -6.56 -17.68
C GLY A 81 -16.55 -5.12 -17.96
N TRP A 82 -15.76 -4.13 -17.53
CA TRP A 82 -16.16 -2.70 -17.58
C TRP A 82 -15.07 -1.74 -18.07
N ILE A 83 -13.77 -2.10 -18.00
CA ILE A 83 -12.65 -1.17 -18.28
C ILE A 83 -11.67 -1.72 -19.33
N CYS A 84 -10.92 -2.78 -19.01
CA CYS A 84 -9.92 -3.43 -19.87
C CYS A 84 -9.45 -4.76 -19.24
N THR A 85 -8.53 -5.49 -19.88
CA THR A 85 -7.82 -6.62 -19.28
C THR A 85 -6.79 -6.14 -18.24
N TRP A 86 -6.31 -7.04 -17.36
CA TRP A 86 -5.29 -6.69 -16.37
C TRP A 86 -3.95 -6.32 -17.02
N GLY A 87 -3.54 -7.01 -18.10
CA GLY A 87 -2.35 -6.66 -18.87
C GLY A 87 -2.42 -5.25 -19.46
N GLU A 88 -3.57 -4.88 -20.04
CA GLU A 88 -3.82 -3.51 -20.51
C GLU A 88 -3.81 -2.50 -19.37
N TYR A 89 -4.38 -2.86 -18.21
CA TYR A 89 -4.36 -2.02 -17.02
C TYR A 89 -2.93 -1.73 -16.56
N LEU A 90 -2.08 -2.76 -16.49
CA LEU A 90 -0.66 -2.64 -16.14
C LEU A 90 0.14 -1.83 -17.17
N ALA A 91 -0.25 -1.84 -18.45
CA ALA A 91 0.43 -1.08 -19.51
C ALA A 91 0.09 0.41 -19.51
N ARG A 92 -0.97 0.85 -18.82
CA ARG A 92 -1.34 2.27 -18.73
C ARG A 92 -0.32 3.05 -17.89
N GLU A 93 -0.02 4.28 -18.31
CA GLU A 93 0.69 5.22 -17.44
C GLU A 93 -0.21 5.61 -16.25
N ASP A 94 0.37 5.61 -15.04
CA ASP A 94 -0.31 6.09 -13.86
C ASP A 94 -0.49 7.61 -13.96
N CYS A 95 -1.73 8.08 -13.91
CA CYS A 95 -2.03 9.51 -13.90
C CYS A 95 -1.60 10.20 -12.60
N GLU A 96 -1.47 9.44 -11.50
CA GLU A 96 -0.99 9.93 -10.21
C GLU A 96 -0.28 8.79 -9.45
N SER A 97 0.85 9.09 -8.80
CA SER A 97 1.57 8.10 -8.00
C SER A 97 0.72 7.65 -6.81
N VAL A 98 0.46 6.34 -6.71
CA VAL A 98 -0.25 5.71 -5.58
C VAL A 98 0.60 5.69 -4.31
N ALA A 99 1.93 5.72 -4.44
CA ALA A 99 2.85 5.56 -3.33
C ALA A 99 2.74 6.65 -2.23
N PRO A 100 2.61 7.96 -2.54
CA PRO A 100 2.30 8.99 -1.55
C PRO A 100 0.98 8.75 -0.79
N LEU A 101 -0.06 8.24 -1.47
CA LEU A 101 -1.36 7.95 -0.87
C LEU A 101 -1.24 6.78 0.11
N LEU A 102 -0.59 5.70 -0.29
CA LEU A 102 -0.30 4.55 0.56
C LEU A 102 0.49 4.99 1.80
N ARG A 103 1.62 5.69 1.63
CA ARG A 103 2.41 6.22 2.75
C ARG A 103 1.58 7.03 3.74
N ARG A 104 0.61 7.83 3.26
CA ARG A 104 -0.31 8.58 4.11
C ARG A 104 -1.25 7.65 4.90
N GLY A 105 -1.84 6.66 4.24
CA GLY A 105 -2.69 5.65 4.90
C GLY A 105 -1.92 4.88 5.96
N GLU A 106 -0.71 4.42 5.63
CA GLU A 106 0.18 3.69 6.53
C GLU A 106 0.57 4.51 7.76
N THR A 107 0.88 5.79 7.58
CA THR A 107 1.28 6.68 8.70
C THR A 107 0.11 7.01 9.63
N THR A 108 -1.10 7.15 9.07
CA THR A 108 -2.27 7.60 9.83
C THR A 108 -3.19 6.49 10.30
N GLY A 109 -3.05 5.28 9.74
CA GLY A 109 -3.95 4.15 9.94
C GLY A 109 -5.37 4.37 9.40
N ARG A 110 -5.60 5.42 8.61
CA ARG A 110 -6.93 5.75 8.08
C ARG A 110 -7.18 5.01 6.76
N PRO A 111 -8.44 4.59 6.50
CA PRO A 111 -8.80 4.07 5.20
C PRO A 111 -8.54 5.10 4.10
N ILE A 112 -8.19 4.62 2.91
CA ILE A 112 -8.00 5.41 1.70
C ILE A 112 -9.19 5.11 0.79
N GLY A 113 -10.00 6.11 0.57
CA GLY A 113 -11.17 5.99 -0.29
C GLY A 113 -11.91 7.31 -0.43
N ASP A 114 -12.93 7.32 -1.28
CA ASP A 114 -13.83 8.46 -1.40
C ASP A 114 -14.63 8.71 -0.10
N THR A 115 -15.34 9.84 -0.06
CA THR A 115 -16.14 10.24 1.10
C THR A 115 -17.30 9.27 1.40
N GLY A 116 -17.85 8.62 0.38
CA GLY A 116 -18.92 7.64 0.50
C GLY A 116 -18.43 6.35 1.18
N PHE A 117 -17.26 5.87 0.77
CA PHE A 117 -16.56 4.74 1.37
C PHE A 117 -16.18 5.02 2.82
N LEU A 118 -15.60 6.19 3.11
CA LEU A 118 -15.29 6.57 4.50
C LEU A 118 -16.54 6.63 5.38
N ALA A 119 -17.66 7.14 4.83
CA ALA A 119 -18.92 7.19 5.55
C ALA A 119 -19.52 5.79 5.76
N SER A 120 -19.40 4.86 4.79
CA SER A 120 -19.93 3.51 4.91
C SER A 120 -19.19 2.71 5.98
N ILE A 121 -17.85 2.73 5.96
CA ILE A 121 -17.03 2.10 7.00
C ILE A 121 -17.29 2.77 8.34
N GLY A 122 -17.40 4.10 8.37
CA GLY A 122 -17.68 4.84 9.59
C GLY A 122 -19.01 4.45 10.23
N ARG A 123 -20.06 4.22 9.44
CA ARG A 123 -21.35 3.69 9.91
C ARG A 123 -21.21 2.26 10.46
N LEU A 124 -20.47 1.40 9.77
CA LEU A 124 -20.26 0.00 10.16
C LEU A 124 -19.60 -0.13 11.54
N ILE A 125 -18.59 0.71 11.82
CA ILE A 125 -17.83 0.65 13.08
C ILE A 125 -18.31 1.65 14.13
N GLY A 126 -19.32 2.47 13.82
CA GLY A 126 -19.84 3.52 14.69
C GLY A 126 -18.83 4.65 14.99
N ARG A 127 -17.95 5.00 14.02
CA ARG A 127 -16.95 6.06 14.18
C ARG A 127 -16.87 6.98 12.96
N ASP A 128 -16.58 8.25 13.20
CA ASP A 128 -16.31 9.21 12.12
C ASP A 128 -14.84 9.10 11.66
N LEU A 129 -14.66 8.64 10.42
CA LEU A 129 -13.36 8.43 9.79
C LEU A 129 -12.92 9.61 8.91
N THR A 130 -13.75 10.66 8.81
CA THR A 130 -13.40 11.81 7.98
C THR A 130 -12.20 12.57 8.57
N PRO A 131 -11.30 13.10 7.73
CA PRO A 131 -10.16 13.85 8.21
C PRO A 131 -10.57 15.14 8.94
N LYS A 132 -10.41 15.15 10.27
CA LYS A 132 -10.60 16.38 11.08
C LYS A 132 -9.37 17.27 11.04
N LYS A 133 -9.58 18.57 11.28
CA LYS A 133 -8.49 19.55 11.48
C LYS A 133 -7.51 19.01 12.52
N ARG A 134 -6.21 19.07 12.21
CA ARG A 134 -5.15 18.70 13.15
C ARG A 134 -5.31 19.56 14.43
N GLY A 135 -5.11 18.94 15.58
CA GLY A 135 -5.18 19.62 16.86
C GLY A 135 -4.23 20.82 16.92
N ARG A 136 -4.61 21.84 17.70
CA ARG A 136 -3.78 23.03 17.92
C ARG A 136 -2.43 22.61 18.50
N LYS A 137 -1.32 23.13 17.94
CA LYS A 137 0.02 22.93 18.52
C LYS A 137 0.01 23.38 20.00
N PRO A 138 0.58 22.60 20.93
CA PRO A 138 0.70 23.02 22.32
C PRO A 138 1.42 24.37 22.42
N LYS A 139 0.95 25.27 23.29
CA LYS A 139 1.73 26.48 23.61
C LYS A 139 3.06 26.03 24.21
N ARG A 140 4.17 26.46 23.60
CA ARG A 140 5.51 26.29 24.15
C ARG A 140 5.51 26.91 25.55
N ARG A 141 5.70 26.11 26.59
CA ARG A 141 5.84 26.65 27.96
C ARG A 141 7.00 27.63 27.93
N ALA A 142 6.78 28.88 28.36
CA ALA A 142 7.86 29.81 28.58
C ALA A 142 8.76 29.18 29.67
N ASN A 143 10.05 29.04 29.37
CA ASN A 143 11.02 28.61 30.37
C ASN A 143 10.90 29.58 31.57
N ALA A 144 10.72 29.03 32.77
CA ALA A 144 10.85 29.81 33.98
C ALA A 144 12.25 30.46 34.00
N PRO A 145 12.38 31.74 34.41
CA PRO A 145 13.69 32.33 34.56
C PRO A 145 14.49 31.48 35.54
N ASN A 146 15.69 31.04 35.12
CA ASN A 146 16.66 30.46 36.02
C ASN A 146 16.90 31.48 37.13
N GLY A 147 16.38 31.17 38.32
CA GLY A 147 16.65 31.92 39.53
C GLY A 147 18.15 31.93 39.77
N ALA A 148 18.70 33.14 39.86
CA ALA A 148 20.03 33.39 40.37
C ALA A 148 20.10 32.94 41.84
N ALA A 149 21.19 32.26 42.18
CA ALA A 149 21.79 32.24 43.51
C ALA A 149 23.31 32.23 43.30
#